data_AF-G0W404-F1
#
_entry.id   AF-G0W404-F1
#
_cell.length_a   1.000
_cell.length_b   1.000
_cell.length_c   1.000
_cell.angle_alpha   90.00
_cell.angle_beta   90.00
_cell.angle_gamma   90.00
#
_symmetry.space_group_name_H-M   'P 1'
#
loop_
_entity.id
_entity.type
_entity.pdbx_description
1 polymer ?
#
loop_
_entity_poly.entity_id
_entity_poly.type
_entity_poly.pdbx_seq_one_letter_code
_entity_poly.pdbx_strand_id
1 'polypeptide(L)'
;MQSNIQDIISSILSEEVEKDKRPNQTLIFTLGNDARSIIENELTTTSSTSSIRAILRSRNNVNILFLNKLQYFYMYLIKCEAERMIYNRFIIYGLDSLICELNDTNSVLYDTAEDTANSHINVQQLRIVNLIYSTVFRIKRKYELKNITFVYGNYSALLTRDLQRLERYWRDIIS
;
A
#
# COMPACT_ATOMS: atom_id res chain seq x y z
N MET A 1 12.97 -10.58 -3.66
CA MET A 1 13.58 -9.54 -2.82
C MET A 1 12.45 -8.64 -2.36
N GLN A 2 11.99 -8.77 -1.11
CA GLN A 2 10.93 -7.92 -0.56
C GLN A 2 11.53 -6.54 -0.33
N SER A 3 11.02 -5.52 -1.03
CA SER A 3 11.45 -4.13 -0.82
C SER A 3 10.91 -3.64 0.52
N ASN A 4 11.79 -3.20 1.41
CA ASN A 4 11.40 -2.56 2.65
C ASN A 4 10.72 -1.21 2.34
N ILE A 5 9.63 -0.88 3.03
CA ILE A 5 8.91 0.39 2.86
C ILE A 5 9.85 1.59 3.03
N GLN A 6 10.86 1.46 3.90
CA GLN A 6 11.86 2.50 4.15
C GLN A 6 12.76 2.79 2.94
N ASP A 7 13.20 1.74 2.24
CA ASP A 7 14.02 1.90 1.02
C ASP A 7 13.22 2.62 -0.08
N ILE A 8 11.92 2.33 -0.14
CA ILE A 8 11.01 2.98 -1.08
C ILE A 8 10.81 4.45 -0.71
N ILE A 9 10.57 4.75 0.57
CA ILE A 9 10.39 6.13 1.04
C ILE A 9 11.68 6.94 0.83
N SER A 10 12.83 6.41 1.23
CA SER A 10 14.14 7.08 1.06
C SER A 10 14.48 7.31 -0.42
N SER A 11 14.19 6.34 -1.30
CA SER A 11 14.31 6.51 -2.75
C SER A 11 13.42 7.64 -3.27
N ILE A 12 12.17 7.74 -2.80
CA ILE A 12 11.24 8.81 -3.21
C ILE A 12 11.70 10.17 -2.69
N LEU A 13 12.22 10.25 -1.47
CA LEU A 13 12.74 11.50 -0.92
C LEU A 13 14.02 11.97 -1.63
N SER A 14 14.79 11.03 -2.20
CA SER A 14 16.06 11.30 -2.90
C SER A 14 15.89 11.51 -4.41
N GLU A 15 14.73 11.20 -4.99
CA GLU A 15 14.47 11.45 -6.42
C GLU A 15 14.72 12.93 -6.76
N GLU A 16 15.47 13.18 -7.84
CA GLU A 16 15.66 14.54 -8.34
C GLU A 16 14.40 15.02 -9.06
N VAL A 17 13.96 16.25 -8.76
CA VAL A 17 12.85 16.89 -9.46
C VAL A 17 13.42 17.58 -10.70
N GLU A 18 13.09 17.07 -11.88
CA GLU A 18 13.34 17.79 -13.13
C GLU A 18 12.58 19.13 -13.08
N LYS A 19 13.29 20.25 -13.31
CA LYS A 19 12.76 21.61 -13.13
C LYS A 19 11.51 21.92 -13.98
N ASP A 20 11.25 21.15 -15.03
CA ASP A 20 10.18 21.40 -16.00
C ASP A 20 8.98 20.46 -15.87
N LYS A 21 8.97 19.53 -14.91
CA LYS A 21 7.86 18.60 -14.68
C LYS A 21 7.15 18.88 -13.36
N ARG A 22 5.82 18.67 -13.35
CA ARG A 22 5.04 18.71 -12.10
C ARG A 22 5.70 17.81 -11.06
N PRO A 23 5.85 18.29 -9.81
CA PRO A 23 6.56 17.53 -8.81
C PRO A 23 5.79 16.24 -8.49
N ASN A 24 6.51 15.14 -8.26
CA ASN A 24 5.89 13.84 -8.01
C ASN A 24 5.18 13.85 -6.64
N GLN A 25 3.86 14.05 -6.66
CA GLN A 25 3.03 13.96 -5.47
C GLN A 25 2.66 12.50 -5.20
N THR A 26 3.14 12.00 -4.07
CA THR A 26 2.99 10.62 -3.63
C THR A 26 2.00 10.55 -2.47
N LEU A 27 1.05 9.64 -2.57
CA LEU A 27 0.17 9.26 -1.46
C LEU A 27 0.54 7.87 -0.98
N ILE A 28 0.87 7.76 0.31
CA ILE A 28 1.18 6.49 0.98
C ILE A 28 -0.04 6.12 1.83
N PHE A 29 -0.67 4.99 1.48
CA PHE A 29 -1.68 4.36 2.30
C PHE A 29 -0.99 3.41 3.28
N THR A 30 -1.09 3.71 4.56
CA THR A 30 -0.60 2.84 5.63
C THR A 30 -1.80 2.13 6.25
N LEU A 31 -1.86 0.82 6.03
CA LEU A 31 -3.04 0.01 6.30
C LEU A 31 -2.81 -0.91 7.50
N GLY A 32 -3.69 -0.81 8.50
CA GLY A 32 -3.58 -1.59 9.74
C GLY A 32 -2.70 -0.93 10.80
N ASN A 33 -2.85 -1.41 12.04
CA ASN A 33 -2.15 -0.85 13.20
C ASN A 33 -0.64 -1.12 13.16
N ASP A 34 -0.22 -2.32 12.73
CA ASP A 34 1.21 -2.66 12.75
C ASP A 34 1.98 -1.85 11.72
N ALA A 35 1.43 -1.71 10.51
CA ALA A 35 2.00 -0.83 9.48
C ALA A 35 2.09 0.62 9.97
N ARG A 36 1.08 1.09 10.71
CA ARG A 36 1.09 2.42 11.34
C ARG A 36 2.20 2.54 12.37
N SER A 37 2.31 1.59 13.30
CA SER A 37 3.35 1.60 14.34
C SER A 37 4.76 1.57 13.74
N ILE A 38 4.99 0.79 12.69
CA ILE A 38 6.28 0.78 11.97
C ILE A 38 6.57 2.18 11.41
N ILE A 39 5.62 2.78 10.71
CA ILE A 39 5.80 4.12 10.12
C ILE A 39 6.00 5.19 11.21
N GLU A 40 5.21 5.20 12.28
CA GLU A 40 5.31 6.20 13.37
C GLU A 40 6.62 6.05 14.18
N ASN A 41 7.03 4.83 14.51
CA ASN A 41 8.21 4.56 15.33
C ASN A 41 9.52 4.64 14.54
N GLU A 42 9.52 4.29 13.25
CA GLU A 42 10.74 4.28 12.44
C GLU A 42 11.02 5.62 11.74
N LEU A 43 9.99 6.40 11.37
CA LEU A 43 10.20 7.74 10.82
C LEU A 43 10.84 8.71 11.83
N THR A 44 10.55 8.52 13.12
CA THR A 44 11.13 9.32 14.20
C THR A 44 12.60 8.99 14.45
N THR A 45 13.05 7.78 14.13
CA THR A 45 14.41 7.30 14.38
C THR A 45 15.33 7.39 13.17
N THR A 46 14.81 7.33 11.95
CA THR A 46 15.59 7.41 10.69
C THR A 46 15.66 8.82 10.08
N SER A 47 15.30 9.86 10.84
CA SER A 47 15.37 11.28 10.44
C SER A 47 16.81 11.82 10.29
N SER A 48 17.73 11.06 9.70
CA SER A 48 18.98 11.53 9.13
C SER A 48 18.79 11.91 7.65
N THR A 49 17.71 12.65 7.33
CA THR A 49 17.56 13.27 6.01
C THR A 49 18.53 14.45 5.92
N SER A 50 19.74 14.21 5.43
CA SER A 50 20.84 15.20 5.42
C SER A 50 20.66 16.35 4.42
N SER A 51 19.61 16.33 3.58
CA SER A 51 19.36 17.39 2.60
C SER A 51 18.09 18.18 2.88
N ILE A 52 18.20 19.52 2.83
CA ILE A 52 17.08 20.46 2.91
C ILE A 52 15.99 20.13 1.88
N ARG A 53 16.38 19.58 0.73
CA ARG A 53 15.48 19.15 -0.35
C ARG A 53 14.62 17.95 0.05
N ALA A 54 15.19 16.95 0.72
CA ALA A 54 14.44 15.80 1.23
C ALA A 54 13.38 16.23 2.27
N ILE A 55 13.74 17.18 3.14
CA ILE A 55 12.80 17.77 4.13
C ILE A 55 11.65 18.50 3.42
N LEU A 56 11.98 19.33 2.41
CA LEU A 56 10.97 20.09 1.68
C LEU A 56 10.02 19.18 0.88
N ARG A 57 10.55 18.10 0.30
CA ARG A 57 9.78 17.08 -0.43
C ARG A 57 8.91 16.24 0.52
N SER A 58 9.43 15.86 1.69
CA SER A 58 8.63 15.17 2.72
C SER A 58 7.42 16.01 3.15
N ARG A 59 7.55 17.33 3.22
CA ARG A 59 6.46 18.22 3.65
C ARG A 59 5.45 18.53 2.55
N ASN A 60 5.90 18.66 1.30
CA ASN A 60 5.06 19.22 0.24
C ASN A 60 4.61 18.18 -0.80
N ASN A 61 5.23 16.99 -0.84
CA ASN A 61 5.07 16.04 -1.94
C ASN A 61 4.79 14.60 -1.50
N VAL A 62 4.92 14.28 -0.21
CA VAL A 62 4.62 12.96 0.33
C VAL A 62 3.54 13.11 1.40
N ASN A 63 2.35 12.59 1.11
CA ASN A 63 1.25 12.55 2.08
C ASN A 63 1.06 11.11 2.54
N ILE A 64 0.90 10.93 3.85
CA ILE A 64 0.65 9.62 4.47
C ILE A 64 -0.78 9.60 5.00
N LEU A 65 -1.52 8.54 4.69
CA LEU A 65 -2.87 8.31 5.15
C LEU A 65 -2.95 6.98 5.90
N PHE A 66 -3.27 7.05 7.18
CA PHE A 66 -3.43 5.87 8.04
C PHE A 66 -4.89 5.39 8.01
N LEU A 67 -5.10 4.13 7.64
CA LEU A 67 -6.42 3.52 7.57
C LEU A 67 -6.41 2.14 8.22
N ASN A 68 -7.18 1.98 9.29
CA ASN A 68 -7.23 0.73 10.06
C ASN A 68 -8.33 -0.23 9.60
N LYS A 69 -9.11 0.13 8.58
CA LYS A 69 -10.19 -0.71 8.06
C LYS A 69 -10.18 -0.72 6.55
N LEU A 70 -10.37 -1.91 5.99
CA LEU A 70 -10.37 -2.14 4.56
C LEU A 70 -11.54 -1.41 3.85
N GLN A 71 -12.68 -1.29 4.53
CA GLN A 71 -13.81 -0.48 4.05
C GLN A 71 -13.42 0.99 3.83
N TYR A 72 -12.66 1.59 4.74
CA TYR A 72 -12.23 2.98 4.61
C TYR A 72 -11.21 3.15 3.49
N PHE A 73 -10.32 2.17 3.32
CA PHE A 73 -9.41 2.14 2.18
C PHE A 73 -10.19 2.10 0.86
N TYR A 74 -11.15 1.18 0.72
CA TYR A 74 -11.97 1.10 -0.48
C TYR A 74 -12.78 2.38 -0.72
N MET A 75 -13.41 2.95 0.31
CA MET A 75 -14.16 4.20 0.18
C MET A 75 -13.26 5.37 -0.27
N TYR A 76 -12.03 5.43 0.25
CA TYR A 76 -11.07 6.44 -0.17
C TYR A 76 -10.65 6.24 -1.62
N LEU A 77 -10.43 4.99 -2.08
CA LEU A 77 -10.16 4.70 -3.48
C LEU A 77 -11.31 5.15 -4.39
N ILE A 78 -12.57 4.91 -4.01
CA ILE A 78 -13.72 5.41 -4.76
C ILE A 78 -13.75 6.94 -4.79
N LYS A 79 -13.42 7.61 -3.68
CA LYS A 79 -13.26 9.07 -3.65
C LYS A 79 -12.17 9.53 -4.63
N CYS A 80 -11.00 8.88 -4.61
CA CYS A 80 -9.91 9.15 -5.55
C CYS A 80 -10.36 8.97 -6.99
N GLU A 81 -11.20 7.98 -7.26
CA GLU A 81 -11.73 7.74 -8.58
C GLU A 81 -12.71 8.83 -9.02
N ALA A 82 -13.60 9.27 -8.14
CA ALA A 82 -14.62 10.26 -8.45
C ALA A 82 -14.04 11.68 -8.62
N GLU A 83 -13.05 12.05 -7.82
CA GLU A 83 -12.48 13.40 -7.76
C GLU A 83 -11.16 13.51 -8.54
N ARG A 84 -10.86 14.72 -9.04
CA ARG A 84 -9.59 14.97 -9.74
C ARG A 84 -8.42 14.85 -8.75
N MET A 85 -7.63 13.80 -8.90
CA MET A 85 -6.45 13.54 -8.05
C MET A 85 -5.25 14.42 -8.42
N ILE A 86 -4.57 14.92 -7.39
CA ILE A 86 -3.31 15.66 -7.50
C ILE A 86 -2.09 14.73 -7.45
N TYR A 87 -2.25 13.54 -6.88
CA TYR A 87 -1.19 12.55 -6.73
C TYR A 87 -0.94 11.81 -8.04
N ASN A 88 0.34 11.54 -8.31
CA ASN A 88 0.77 10.77 -9.48
C ASN A 88 1.45 9.44 -9.11
N ARG A 89 1.59 9.15 -7.81
CA ARG A 89 2.13 7.88 -7.29
C ARG A 89 1.33 7.43 -6.07
N PHE A 90 0.95 6.16 -6.05
CA PHE A 90 0.41 5.49 -4.86
C PHE A 90 1.40 4.48 -4.31
N ILE A 91 1.54 4.46 -2.99
CA ILE A 91 2.17 3.36 -2.25
C ILE A 91 1.12 2.80 -1.31
N ILE A 92 0.92 1.50 -1.33
CA ILE A 92 -0.06 0.82 -0.50
C ILE A 92 0.71 -0.15 0.39
N TYR A 93 0.83 0.18 1.68
CA TYR A 93 1.60 -0.56 2.66
C TYR A 93 0.68 -1.23 3.68
N GLY A 94 0.87 -2.53 3.93
CA GLY A 94 0.14 -3.28 4.97
C GLY A 94 -1.22 -3.81 4.53
N LEU A 95 -1.49 -3.91 3.22
CA LEU A 95 -2.75 -4.49 2.73
C LEU A 95 -2.93 -5.93 3.18
N ASP A 96 -1.85 -6.71 3.25
CA ASP A 96 -1.83 -8.09 3.74
C ASP A 96 -2.32 -8.21 5.18
N SER A 97 -2.00 -7.26 6.07
CA SER A 97 -2.54 -7.21 7.44
C SER A 97 -4.06 -7.24 7.44
N LEU A 98 -4.68 -6.27 6.75
CA LEU A 98 -6.13 -6.12 6.75
C LEU A 98 -6.83 -7.27 6.02
N ILE A 99 -6.15 -7.93 5.09
CA ILE A 99 -6.67 -9.13 4.42
C ILE A 99 -6.63 -10.33 5.35
N CYS A 100 -5.57 -10.47 6.16
CA CYS A 100 -5.44 -11.54 7.14
C CYS A 100 -6.57 -11.49 8.19
N GLU A 101 -6.88 -10.30 8.70
CA GLU A 101 -7.96 -10.07 9.69
C GLU A 101 -9.35 -10.53 9.21
N LEU A 102 -9.58 -10.63 7.89
CA LEU A 102 -10.84 -11.13 7.34
C LEU A 102 -11.08 -12.61 7.67
N ASN A 103 -10.02 -13.39 7.94
CA ASN A 103 -10.13 -14.80 8.32
C ASN A 103 -10.49 -14.94 9.80
N ASP A 104 -9.89 -14.11 10.66
CA ASP A 104 -10.06 -14.18 12.11
C ASP A 104 -11.50 -13.84 12.53
N THR A 105 -12.23 -13.08 11.71
CA THR A 105 -13.65 -12.78 11.97
C THR A 105 -14.57 -13.98 11.71
N ASN A 106 -14.13 -14.94 10.88
CA ASN A 106 -14.89 -16.13 10.51
C ASN A 106 -14.38 -17.42 11.18
N SER A 107 -13.17 -17.43 11.77
CA SER A 107 -12.56 -18.62 12.41
C SER A 107 -12.82 -18.75 13.92
N VAL A 108 -13.81 -18.02 14.47
CA VAL A 108 -14.23 -18.17 15.88
C VAL A 108 -14.89 -19.53 16.17
N LEU A 109 -14.95 -20.44 15.18
CA LEU A 109 -15.32 -21.84 15.39
C LEU A 109 -14.16 -22.71 14.90
N TYR A 110 -13.57 -23.45 15.85
CA TYR A 110 -12.48 -24.41 15.74
C TYR A 110 -11.07 -23.86 15.94
N ASP A 111 -10.69 -23.85 17.22
CA ASP A 111 -9.32 -23.93 17.73
C ASP A 111 -8.44 -24.88 16.89
N THR A 112 -7.34 -24.36 16.38
CA THR A 112 -6.00 -24.94 16.50
C THR A 112 -4.98 -23.89 16.02
N ALA A 113 -4.21 -23.36 16.97
CA ALA A 113 -3.34 -22.20 16.83
C ALA A 113 -2.06 -22.41 15.98
N GLU A 114 -2.00 -23.43 15.11
CA GLU A 114 -0.81 -23.75 14.31
C GLU A 114 -0.98 -23.60 12.78
N ASP A 115 -2.21 -23.48 12.26
CA ASP A 115 -2.44 -23.45 10.79
C ASP A 115 -2.60 -22.04 10.18
N THR A 116 -2.71 -20.98 10.99
CA THR A 116 -2.93 -19.60 10.49
C THR A 116 -1.72 -19.01 9.76
N ALA A 117 -0.51 -19.51 10.02
CA ALA A 117 0.71 -19.02 9.35
C ALA A 117 0.82 -19.45 7.87
N ASN A 118 0.10 -20.50 7.45
CA ASN A 118 0.23 -21.15 6.15
C ASN A 118 -1.05 -21.13 5.28
N SER A 119 -2.05 -20.33 5.64
CA SER A 119 -3.31 -20.35 4.89
C SER A 119 -3.21 -19.59 3.57
N HIS A 120 -3.58 -20.26 2.49
CA HIS A 120 -3.80 -19.66 1.17
C HIS A 120 -4.93 -18.64 1.19
N ILE A 121 -4.97 -17.76 0.19
CA ILE A 121 -6.08 -16.81 0.06
C ILE A 121 -7.43 -17.54 -0.13
N ASN A 122 -8.40 -17.26 0.74
CA ASN A 122 -9.74 -17.84 0.61
C ASN A 122 -10.62 -17.04 -0.38
N VAL A 123 -11.83 -17.54 -0.67
CA VAL A 123 -12.74 -16.93 -1.66
C VAL A 123 -13.14 -15.50 -1.28
N GLN A 124 -13.37 -15.22 0.00
CA GLN A 124 -13.77 -13.89 0.47
C GLN A 124 -12.61 -12.89 0.34
N GLN A 125 -11.41 -13.27 0.78
CA GLN A 125 -10.19 -12.49 0.63
C GLN A 125 -9.89 -12.25 -0.85
N LEU A 126 -9.96 -13.29 -1.68
CA LEU A 126 -9.75 -13.21 -3.13
C LEU A 126 -10.70 -12.20 -3.78
N ARG A 127 -11.99 -12.25 -3.42
CA ARG A 127 -13.00 -11.30 -3.91
C ARG A 127 -12.65 -9.86 -3.52
N ILE A 128 -12.26 -9.64 -2.27
CA ILE A 128 -11.93 -8.31 -1.75
C ILE A 128 -10.64 -7.77 -2.38
N VAL A 129 -9.60 -8.59 -2.50
CA VAL A 129 -8.33 -8.21 -3.13
C VAL A 129 -8.56 -7.86 -4.60
N ASN A 130 -9.33 -8.68 -5.32
CA ASN A 130 -9.68 -8.36 -6.71
C ASN A 130 -10.44 -7.04 -6.82
N LEU A 131 -11.37 -6.77 -5.91
CA LEU A 131 -12.09 -5.51 -5.87
C LEU A 131 -11.12 -4.33 -5.66
N ILE A 132 -10.19 -4.43 -4.70
CA ILE A 132 -9.17 -3.42 -4.46
C ILE A 132 -8.27 -3.22 -5.69
N TYR A 133 -7.69 -4.29 -6.22
CA TYR A 133 -6.76 -4.20 -7.35
C TYR A 133 -7.45 -3.64 -8.58
N SER A 134 -8.64 -4.12 -8.92
CA SER A 134 -9.42 -3.59 -10.04
C SER A 134 -9.64 -2.07 -9.93
N THR A 135 -10.03 -1.58 -8.75
CA THR A 135 -10.25 -0.14 -8.52
C THR A 135 -8.94 0.64 -8.57
N VAL A 136 -7.88 0.16 -7.92
CA VAL A 136 -6.56 0.82 -7.89
C VAL A 136 -6.00 0.97 -9.31
N PHE A 137 -6.05 -0.09 -10.13
CA PHE A 137 -5.55 -0.02 -11.50
C PHE A 137 -6.47 0.80 -12.42
N ARG A 138 -7.78 0.81 -12.18
CA ARG A 138 -8.72 1.72 -12.88
C ARG A 138 -8.38 3.19 -12.60
N ILE A 139 -8.06 3.54 -11.36
CA ILE A 139 -7.57 4.89 -10.99
C ILE A 139 -6.27 5.20 -11.73
N LYS A 140 -5.31 4.26 -11.77
CA LYS A 140 -4.07 4.45 -12.54
C LYS A 140 -4.33 4.75 -13.99
N ARG A 141 -5.22 4.01 -14.65
CA ARG A 141 -5.57 4.26 -16.05
C ARG A 141 -6.27 5.60 -16.24
N LYS A 142 -7.23 5.94 -15.36
CA LYS A 142 -8.02 7.17 -15.45
C LYS A 142 -7.19 8.44 -15.28
N TYR A 143 -6.22 8.41 -14.37
CA TYR A 143 -5.40 9.58 -14.00
C TYR A 143 -3.94 9.47 -14.42
N GLU A 144 -3.59 8.47 -15.24
CA GLU A 144 -2.23 8.22 -15.73
C GLU A 144 -1.20 8.21 -14.59
N LEU A 145 -1.52 7.53 -13.49
CA LEU A 145 -0.60 7.41 -12.36
C LEU A 145 0.71 6.79 -12.84
N LYS A 146 1.83 7.46 -12.58
CA LYS A 146 3.17 7.00 -12.97
C LYS A 146 3.49 5.65 -12.36
N ASN A 147 3.12 5.46 -11.08
CA ASN A 147 3.40 4.22 -10.39
C ASN A 147 2.36 3.89 -9.31
N ILE A 148 2.09 2.59 -9.15
CA ILE A 148 1.42 1.99 -8.00
C ILE A 148 2.34 0.89 -7.48
N THR A 149 2.72 1.02 -6.21
CA THR A 149 3.56 0.04 -5.51
C THR A 149 2.78 -0.54 -4.34
N PHE A 150 2.68 -1.86 -4.28
CA PHE A 150 2.21 -2.58 -3.10
C PHE A 150 3.40 -3.04 -2.26
N VAL A 151 3.33 -2.80 -0.96
CA VAL A 151 4.35 -3.20 0.02
C VAL A 151 3.66 -4.02 1.09
N TYR A 152 4.12 -5.23 1.31
CA TYR A 152 3.51 -6.20 2.21
C TYR A 152 4.26 -6.22 3.54
N GLY A 153 3.52 -6.20 4.65
CA GLY A 153 4.02 -6.13 6.03
C GLY A 153 4.60 -7.45 6.58
N ASN A 154 4.60 -8.52 5.78
CA ASN A 154 5.27 -9.79 6.07
C ASN A 154 4.54 -10.71 7.09
N TYR A 155 3.20 -10.79 7.00
CA TYR A 155 2.38 -11.63 7.89
C TYR A 155 2.43 -13.12 7.56
N SER A 156 2.22 -13.47 6.29
CA SER A 156 2.34 -14.86 5.81
C SER A 156 2.97 -14.87 4.42
N ALA A 157 3.99 -15.71 4.25
CA ALA A 157 4.70 -15.86 2.99
C ALA A 157 3.78 -16.36 1.87
N LEU A 158 2.82 -17.25 2.19
CA LEU A 158 1.87 -17.81 1.23
C LEU A 158 0.83 -16.78 0.80
N LEU A 159 0.21 -16.07 1.76
CA LEU A 159 -0.72 -14.98 1.46
C LEU A 159 -0.03 -13.91 0.60
N THR A 160 1.18 -13.48 0.99
CA THR A 160 1.96 -12.49 0.24
C THR A 160 2.22 -12.95 -1.19
N ARG A 161 2.56 -14.24 -1.39
CA ARG A 161 2.78 -14.81 -2.72
C ARG A 161 1.51 -14.80 -3.57
N ASP A 162 0.37 -15.13 -3.00
CA ASP A 162 -0.91 -15.13 -3.69
C ASP A 162 -1.35 -13.70 -4.05
N LEU A 163 -1.16 -12.74 -3.14
CA LEU A 163 -1.40 -11.31 -3.39
C LEU A 163 -0.50 -10.79 -4.52
N GLN A 164 0.79 -11.10 -4.51
CA GLN A 164 1.73 -10.72 -5.58
C GLN A 164 1.37 -11.36 -6.94
N ARG A 165 0.78 -12.56 -6.94
CA ARG A 165 0.30 -13.20 -8.16
C ARG A 165 -0.91 -12.45 -8.73
N LEU A 166 -1.86 -12.09 -7.87
CA LEU A 166 -3.03 -11.30 -8.25
C LEU A 166 -2.64 -9.89 -8.70
N GLU A 167 -1.67 -9.27 -8.04
CA GLU A 167 -1.15 -7.96 -8.43
C GLU A 167 -0.58 -8.00 -9.85
N ARG A 168 0.26 -9.01 -10.15
CA ARG A 168 0.84 -9.22 -11.49
C ARG A 168 -0.25 -9.40 -12.55
N TYR A 169 -1.22 -10.27 -12.28
CA TYR A 169 -2.37 -10.47 -13.18
C TYR A 169 -3.07 -9.17 -13.54
N TRP A 170 -3.37 -8.32 -12.55
CA TRP A 170 -4.02 -7.04 -12.81
C TRP A 170 -3.11 -6.02 -13.49
N ARG A 171 -1.80 -6.07 -13.19
CA ARG A 171 -0.80 -5.23 -13.86
C ARG A 171 -0.70 -5.56 -15.35
N ASP A 172 -0.78 -6.84 -15.71
CA ASP A 172 -0.71 -7.32 -17.10
C ASP A 172 -1.99 -7.01 -17.90
N ILE A 173 -3.16 -6.98 -17.24
CA ILE A 173 -4.43 -6.66 -17.92
C ILE A 173 -4.59 -5.16 -18.21
N ILE A 174 -4.06 -4.30 -17.33
CA ILE A 174 -4.16 -2.84 -17.48
C ILE A 174 -2.97 -2.23 -18.23
N SER A 175 -1.83 -2.94 -18.38
CA SER A 175 -0.67 -2.45 -19.13
C SER A 175 -1.02 -2.18 -20.59
#